data_AF-A0A2A2WM54-F1
#
_entry.id   AF-A0A2A2WM54-F1
#
_cell.length_a   1.000
_cell.length_b   1.000
_cell.length_c   1.000
_cell.angle_alpha   90.00
_cell.angle_beta   90.00
_cell.angle_gamma   90.00
#
_symmetry.space_group_name_H-M   'P 1'
#
loop_
_entity.id
_entity.type
_entity.pdbx_description
1 polymer ?
#
loop_
_entity_poly.entity_id
_entity_poly.type
_entity_poly.pdbx_seq_one_letter_code
_entity_poly.pdbx_strand_id
1 'polypeptide(L)'
;MTTGGTPPQGGYPNDPNGPGPTPQSWGGEPYGGQGDAQGFGQQSFGGHGYGDAYPQSGPADWPVMSGKVSATDAIGAGWQMFKNNPLPWVLIMLIMFLANGVGSWIQNSQSASVSFVGSILTIAVSLVFQAFLIRGALLEVDGHKPEIGDFFKLHNFGAFVIAAILVAIATTIGFILLIIPGIVIAFFLYWTLHFVVDRNMTAIDAMKSSVNAIKSDAGNLFALALLNILIVIAGALALLVGLLVAAPVAALASVYAYRTITGPSDFSRMATSGV
;
A
#
# COMPACT_ATOMS: atom_id res chain seq x y z
N MET A 1 -29.41 -49.89 -5.09
CA MET A 1 -29.10 -50.70 -3.88
C MET A 1 -27.63 -51.10 -3.93
N THR A 2 -27.01 -51.42 -2.78
CA THR A 2 -25.65 -52.01 -2.60
C THR A 2 -24.46 -51.33 -3.31
N THR A 3 -23.48 -50.64 -2.70
CA THR A 3 -22.56 -50.89 -1.53
C THR A 3 -21.29 -51.72 -1.82
N GLY A 4 -20.16 -51.03 -2.00
CA GLY A 4 -18.84 -51.30 -1.36
C GLY A 4 -17.99 -52.54 -1.73
N GLY A 5 -16.67 -52.34 -1.89
CA GLY A 5 -15.65 -53.42 -1.91
C GLY A 5 -14.23 -52.99 -2.35
N THR A 6 -13.20 -53.43 -1.63
CA THR A 6 -11.73 -53.28 -1.90
C THR A 6 -10.96 -54.44 -1.21
N PRO A 7 -9.63 -54.66 -1.40
CA PRO A 7 -8.66 -54.03 -2.32
C PRO A 7 -8.25 -54.97 -3.48
N PRO A 8 -7.13 -55.76 -3.58
CA PRO A 8 -5.98 -56.02 -2.68
C PRO A 8 -4.65 -55.31 -3.11
N GLN A 9 -3.51 -56.01 -3.24
CA GLN A 9 -2.12 -55.49 -3.30
C GLN A 9 -1.21 -56.15 -4.38
N GLY A 10 -0.10 -55.47 -4.71
CA GLY A 10 1.17 -56.04 -5.22
C GLY A 10 2.11 -54.92 -5.74
N GLY A 11 3.42 -54.89 -5.50
CA GLY A 11 4.26 -55.74 -4.64
C GLY A 11 5.76 -55.58 -4.99
N TYR A 12 6.47 -54.64 -4.36
CA TYR A 12 7.87 -54.33 -4.68
C TYR A 12 8.89 -55.20 -3.91
N PRO A 13 9.84 -55.88 -4.57
CA PRO A 13 11.04 -56.39 -3.94
C PRO A 13 12.06 -55.26 -3.73
N ASN A 14 12.64 -55.17 -2.53
CA ASN A 14 13.81 -54.32 -2.28
C ASN A 14 15.10 -55.11 -2.59
N ASP A 15 15.94 -54.59 -3.48
CA ASP A 15 17.36 -54.99 -3.57
C ASP A 15 18.23 -53.92 -2.88
N PRO A 16 19.05 -54.26 -1.86
CA PRO A 16 19.74 -53.24 -1.07
C PRO A 16 21.04 -52.66 -1.66
N ASN A 17 21.60 -53.20 -2.75
CA ASN A 17 22.96 -52.84 -3.20
C ASN A 17 23.15 -52.75 -4.74
N GLY A 18 22.65 -51.69 -5.37
CA GLY A 18 22.94 -51.40 -6.78
C GLY A 18 22.92 -49.89 -7.12
N PRO A 19 23.93 -49.36 -7.84
CA PRO A 19 23.91 -47.98 -8.30
C PRO A 19 22.99 -47.80 -9.53
N GLY A 20 21.89 -47.07 -9.35
CA GLY A 20 20.95 -46.71 -10.42
C GLY A 20 21.53 -45.72 -11.45
N PRO A 21 21.13 -45.79 -12.74
CA PRO A 21 21.91 -45.18 -13.82
C PRO A 21 21.49 -43.76 -14.21
N THR A 22 22.47 -42.99 -14.71
CA THR A 22 22.24 -41.80 -15.56
C THR A 22 22.31 -42.16 -17.05
N PRO A 23 21.50 -41.50 -17.88
CA PRO A 23 21.97 -41.12 -19.22
C PRO A 23 21.56 -39.68 -19.61
N GLN A 24 22.44 -39.02 -20.36
CA GLN A 24 22.20 -37.69 -20.97
C GLN A 24 21.59 -37.85 -22.37
N SER A 25 20.77 -36.90 -22.84
CA SER A 25 20.58 -36.69 -24.28
C SER A 25 20.18 -35.26 -24.68
N TRP A 26 21.14 -34.55 -25.27
CA TRP A 26 21.05 -33.57 -26.36
C TRP A 26 19.67 -33.02 -26.81
N GLY A 27 19.50 -31.70 -26.62
CA GLY A 27 19.53 -30.72 -27.74
C GLY A 27 18.32 -30.59 -28.67
N GLY A 28 17.60 -29.46 -28.58
CA GLY A 28 16.66 -29.02 -29.61
C GLY A 28 15.93 -27.70 -29.27
N GLU A 29 16.30 -26.61 -29.91
CA GLU A 29 15.40 -25.47 -30.17
C GLU A 29 14.73 -25.71 -31.54
N PRO A 30 13.45 -25.34 -31.75
CA PRO A 30 13.17 -23.96 -32.16
C PRO A 30 11.83 -23.35 -31.70
N TYR A 31 11.81 -22.01 -31.62
CA TYR A 31 10.67 -21.10 -31.85
C TYR A 31 9.31 -21.31 -31.14
N GLY A 32 9.00 -20.37 -30.25
CA GLY A 32 7.79 -19.54 -30.39
C GLY A 32 6.44 -20.16 -30.00
N GLY A 33 6.14 -20.17 -28.69
CA GLY A 33 4.80 -20.46 -28.18
C GLY A 33 4.49 -19.66 -26.91
N GLN A 34 3.89 -18.48 -27.05
CA GLN A 34 3.51 -17.63 -25.93
C GLN A 34 2.22 -18.16 -25.29
N GLY A 35 2.30 -18.78 -24.11
CA GLY A 35 1.18 -19.54 -23.55
C GLY A 35 1.30 -19.97 -22.08
N ASP A 36 2.04 -19.23 -21.25
CA ASP A 36 2.14 -19.51 -19.80
C ASP A 36 0.83 -19.20 -19.07
N ALA A 37 -0.10 -20.16 -19.11
CA ALA A 37 -1.24 -20.23 -18.20
C ALA A 37 -0.75 -20.58 -16.78
N GLN A 38 -0.12 -19.60 -16.11
CA GLN A 38 0.41 -19.77 -14.76
C GLN A 38 -0.72 -20.16 -13.80
N GLY A 39 -0.66 -21.39 -13.28
CA GLY A 39 -1.68 -21.92 -12.39
C GLY A 39 -1.76 -21.10 -11.10
N PHE A 40 -2.94 -20.52 -10.84
CA PHE A 40 -3.23 -19.69 -9.67
C PHE A 40 -3.26 -20.51 -8.37
N GLY A 41 -2.09 -20.97 -7.92
CA GLY A 41 -1.89 -21.46 -6.56
C GLY A 41 -2.11 -20.32 -5.57
N GLN A 42 -2.92 -20.56 -4.54
CA GLN A 42 -3.25 -19.55 -3.53
C GLN A 42 -1.98 -19.18 -2.72
N GLN A 43 -1.36 -18.05 -3.07
CA GLN A 43 -0.24 -17.50 -2.31
C GLN A 43 -0.74 -16.92 -0.99
N SER A 44 -0.48 -17.64 0.10
CA SER A 44 -0.82 -17.20 1.46
C SER A 44 -0.12 -15.87 1.81
N PHE A 45 -0.88 -14.94 2.40
CA PHE A 45 -0.40 -13.61 2.79
C PHE A 45 0.59 -13.72 3.96
N GLY A 46 1.88 -13.79 3.61
CA GLY A 46 2.99 -14.07 4.51
C GLY A 46 4.09 -14.96 3.90
N GLY A 47 3.89 -15.50 2.68
CA GLY A 47 4.89 -16.35 2.00
C GLY A 47 6.13 -15.64 1.45
N HIS A 48 6.09 -14.31 1.29
CA HIS A 48 7.22 -13.48 0.88
C HIS A 48 7.55 -12.46 1.97
N GLY A 49 8.84 -12.25 2.23
CA GLY A 49 9.35 -11.25 3.14
C GLY A 49 9.22 -9.83 2.59
N TYR A 50 9.15 -8.85 3.48
CA TYR A 50 9.19 -7.45 3.07
C TYR A 50 10.54 -7.14 2.42
N GLY A 51 10.48 -6.61 1.19
CA GLY A 51 11.65 -6.30 0.38
C GLY A 51 12.32 -7.50 -0.31
N ASP A 52 11.66 -8.66 -0.35
CA ASP A 52 12.00 -9.73 -1.31
C ASP A 52 11.77 -9.24 -2.74
N ALA A 53 12.56 -9.76 -3.70
CA ALA A 53 12.41 -9.40 -5.10
C ALA A 53 11.29 -10.18 -5.79
N TYR A 54 10.21 -9.48 -6.15
CA TYR A 54 9.18 -9.91 -7.09
C TYR A 54 9.08 -8.87 -8.22
N PRO A 55 8.98 -9.27 -9.49
CA PRO A 55 8.72 -8.33 -10.58
C PRO A 55 7.23 -7.97 -10.62
N GLN A 56 6.87 -6.77 -10.19
CA GLN A 56 5.55 -6.18 -10.49
C GLN A 56 5.76 -5.03 -11.50
N SER A 57 5.29 -5.23 -12.73
CA SER A 57 5.10 -4.16 -13.70
C SER A 57 3.81 -3.42 -13.39
N GLY A 58 3.87 -2.08 -13.29
CA GLY A 58 2.68 -1.25 -13.41
C GLY A 58 2.18 -1.18 -14.87
N PRO A 59 1.19 -0.32 -15.15
CA PRO A 59 0.93 0.19 -16.50
C PRO A 59 2.20 0.62 -17.26
N ALA A 60 2.09 0.73 -18.58
CA ALA A 60 3.19 1.12 -19.45
C ALA A 60 3.84 2.45 -19.02
N ASP A 61 5.16 2.57 -19.27
CA ASP A 61 6.06 3.67 -18.89
C ASP A 61 6.45 3.78 -17.39
N TRP A 62 6.00 2.85 -16.53
CA TRP A 62 6.23 2.94 -15.09
C TRP A 62 7.47 2.13 -14.64
N PRO A 63 8.22 2.58 -13.63
CA PRO A 63 9.35 1.81 -13.09
C PRO A 63 8.92 0.46 -12.52
N VAL A 64 9.77 -0.56 -12.68
CA VAL A 64 9.48 -1.92 -12.22
C VAL A 64 9.71 -2.05 -10.72
N MET A 65 8.66 -2.40 -9.99
CA MET A 65 8.72 -2.72 -8.57
C MET A 65 9.46 -4.05 -8.39
N SER A 66 10.45 -4.08 -7.50
CA SER A 66 11.49 -5.13 -7.47
C SER A 66 12.02 -5.50 -6.07
N GLY A 67 11.30 -5.18 -4.99
CA GLY A 67 11.71 -5.44 -3.61
C GLY A 67 12.62 -4.37 -2.98
N LYS A 68 13.27 -3.52 -3.80
CA LYS A 68 14.10 -2.40 -3.33
C LYS A 68 13.56 -1.06 -3.78
N VAL A 69 13.49 -0.12 -2.84
CA VAL A 69 12.97 1.22 -3.10
C VAL A 69 14.12 2.12 -3.51
N SER A 70 13.94 2.84 -4.61
CA SER A 70 14.74 4.00 -4.96
C SER A 70 13.89 5.24 -4.67
N ALA A 71 14.41 6.16 -3.84
CA ALA A 71 13.66 7.35 -3.45
C ALA A 71 13.38 8.27 -4.65
N THR A 72 14.34 8.42 -5.57
CA THR A 72 14.16 9.20 -6.81
C THR A 72 13.12 8.58 -7.72
N ASP A 73 13.10 7.26 -7.82
CA ASP A 73 12.27 6.56 -8.81
C ASP A 73 10.83 6.46 -8.30
N ALA A 74 10.63 6.39 -6.97
CA ALA A 74 9.32 6.56 -6.34
C ALA A 74 8.74 7.97 -6.57
N ILE A 75 9.53 9.04 -6.41
CA ILE A 75 9.09 10.40 -6.77
C ILE A 75 8.80 10.51 -8.29
N GLY A 76 9.65 9.91 -9.13
CA GLY A 76 9.47 9.87 -10.58
C GLY A 76 8.16 9.20 -11.00
N ALA A 77 7.88 8.01 -10.43
CA ALA A 77 6.64 7.27 -10.63
C ALA A 77 5.43 8.07 -10.15
N GLY A 78 5.46 8.64 -8.94
CA GLY A 78 4.38 9.47 -8.42
C GLY A 78 4.10 10.73 -9.27
N TRP A 79 5.13 11.31 -9.87
CA TRP A 79 5.00 12.41 -10.83
C TRP A 79 4.46 11.95 -12.19
N GLN A 80 4.81 10.76 -12.68
CA GLN A 80 4.21 10.17 -13.88
C GLN A 80 2.73 9.88 -13.68
N MET A 81 2.36 9.16 -12.61
CA MET A 81 0.98 8.84 -12.23
C MET A 81 0.11 10.11 -12.17
N PHE A 82 0.54 11.12 -11.40
CA PHE A 82 -0.17 12.39 -11.30
C PHE A 82 -0.37 13.07 -12.67
N LYS A 83 0.65 13.11 -13.54
CA LYS A 83 0.52 13.69 -14.88
C LYS A 83 -0.40 12.90 -15.81
N ASN A 84 -0.48 11.58 -15.63
CA ASN A 84 -1.32 10.69 -16.44
C ASN A 84 -2.80 10.81 -16.05
N ASN A 85 -3.11 11.16 -14.79
CA ASN A 85 -4.48 11.28 -14.29
C ASN A 85 -4.66 12.46 -13.29
N PRO A 86 -4.36 13.72 -13.65
CA PRO A 86 -4.29 14.81 -12.68
C PRO A 86 -5.66 15.26 -12.15
N LEU A 87 -6.74 15.02 -12.91
CA LEU A 87 -8.05 15.59 -12.62
C LEU A 87 -8.67 15.04 -11.31
N PRO A 88 -8.73 13.71 -11.04
CA PRO A 88 -9.19 13.20 -9.75
C PRO A 88 -8.37 13.71 -8.55
N TRP A 89 -7.04 13.79 -8.70
CA TRP A 89 -6.13 14.29 -7.67
C TRP A 89 -6.36 15.77 -7.34
N VAL A 90 -6.47 16.63 -8.35
CA VAL A 90 -6.76 18.05 -8.15
C VAL A 90 -8.18 18.24 -7.58
N LEU A 91 -9.17 17.49 -8.06
CA LEU A 91 -10.55 17.57 -7.55
C LEU A 91 -10.65 17.15 -6.08
N ILE A 92 -10.05 16.02 -5.67
CA ILE A 92 -10.12 15.57 -4.27
C ILE A 92 -9.37 16.53 -3.33
N MET A 93 -8.24 17.10 -3.78
CA MET A 93 -7.50 18.13 -3.05
C MET A 93 -8.32 19.43 -2.90
N LEU A 94 -9.03 19.86 -3.94
CA LEU A 94 -9.93 21.03 -3.88
C LEU A 94 -11.13 20.80 -2.97
N ILE A 95 -11.76 19.62 -3.02
CA ILE A 95 -12.85 19.24 -2.12
C ILE A 95 -12.37 19.27 -0.66
N MET A 96 -11.18 18.72 -0.37
CA MET A 96 -10.61 18.76 0.97
C MET A 96 -10.24 20.18 1.41
N PHE A 97 -9.70 21.02 0.53
CA PHE A 97 -9.42 22.43 0.85
C PHE A 97 -10.71 23.18 1.24
N LEU A 98 -11.78 23.02 0.46
CA LEU A 98 -13.10 23.59 0.77
C LEU A 98 -13.65 23.04 2.10
N ALA A 99 -13.54 21.74 2.34
CA ALA A 99 -14.01 21.11 3.58
C ALA A 99 -13.24 21.60 4.82
N ASN A 100 -11.93 21.86 4.72
CA ASN A 100 -11.15 22.50 5.79
C ASN A 100 -11.54 23.96 5.99
N GLY A 101 -11.84 24.71 4.92
CA GLY A 101 -12.38 26.06 5.01
C GLY A 101 -13.71 26.11 5.78
N VAL A 102 -14.64 25.20 5.48
CA VAL A 102 -15.91 25.05 6.21
C VAL A 102 -15.68 24.62 7.67
N GLY A 103 -14.81 23.63 7.91
CA GLY A 103 -14.46 23.17 9.25
C GLY A 103 -13.86 24.27 10.12
N SER A 104 -12.91 25.05 9.57
CA SER A 104 -12.29 26.20 10.22
C SER A 104 -13.29 27.32 10.52
N TRP A 105 -14.22 27.61 9.59
CA TRP A 105 -15.29 28.58 9.82
C TRP A 105 -16.22 28.17 10.98
N ILE A 106 -16.60 26.89 11.08
CA ILE A 106 -17.39 26.37 12.22
C ILE A 106 -16.59 26.46 13.53
N GLN A 107 -15.30 26.10 13.49
CA GLN A 107 -14.41 26.15 14.65
C GLN A 107 -14.16 27.57 15.17
N ASN A 108 -14.25 28.59 14.32
CA ASN A 108 -14.07 29.99 14.69
C ASN A 108 -15.26 30.59 15.48
N SER A 109 -16.33 29.81 15.70
CA SER A 109 -17.47 30.22 16.54
C SER A 109 -17.05 30.48 17.99
N GLN A 110 -17.54 31.60 18.54
CA GLN A 110 -17.39 31.95 19.97
C GLN A 110 -18.08 30.94 20.91
N SER A 111 -19.02 30.13 20.40
CA SER A 111 -19.67 29.08 21.20
C SER A 111 -18.79 27.84 21.29
N ALA A 112 -18.20 27.59 22.45
CA ALA A 112 -17.30 26.45 22.69
C ALA A 112 -17.89 25.08 22.28
N SER A 113 -19.21 24.88 22.43
CA SER A 113 -19.91 23.68 21.97
C SER A 113 -19.91 23.53 20.44
N VAL A 114 -20.12 24.63 19.70
CA VAL A 114 -20.07 24.66 18.23
C VAL A 114 -18.64 24.43 17.75
N SER A 115 -17.66 25.07 18.38
CA SER A 115 -16.24 24.89 18.05
C SER A 115 -15.77 23.45 18.31
N PHE A 116 -16.20 22.83 19.42
CA PHE A 116 -15.94 21.43 19.71
C PHE A 116 -16.57 20.49 18.67
N VAL A 117 -17.85 20.67 18.32
CA VAL A 117 -18.50 19.87 17.27
C VAL A 117 -17.82 20.05 15.92
N GLY A 118 -17.45 21.28 15.55
CA GLY A 118 -16.66 21.57 14.34
C GLY A 118 -15.28 20.91 14.34
N SER A 119 -14.66 20.75 15.51
CA SER A 119 -13.40 20.02 15.67
C SER A 119 -13.58 18.51 15.41
N ILE A 120 -14.59 17.88 16.02
CA ILE A 120 -14.89 16.45 15.80
C ILE A 120 -15.26 16.17 14.34
N LEU A 121 -16.09 17.02 13.73
CA LEU A 121 -16.45 16.90 12.30
C LEU A 121 -15.22 17.03 11.39
N THR A 122 -14.31 17.95 11.68
CA THR A 122 -13.09 18.15 10.86
C THR A 122 -12.12 16.97 11.00
N ILE A 123 -11.99 16.38 12.19
CA ILE A 123 -11.23 15.14 12.40
C ILE A 123 -11.85 13.98 11.59
N ALA A 124 -13.18 13.82 11.64
CA ALA A 124 -13.86 12.77 10.90
C ALA A 124 -13.69 12.92 9.37
N VAL A 125 -13.86 14.13 8.84
CA VAL A 125 -13.61 14.44 7.42
C VAL A 125 -12.15 14.16 7.04
N SER A 126 -11.18 14.54 7.89
CA SER A 126 -9.76 14.30 7.65
C SER A 126 -9.42 12.80 7.58
N LEU A 127 -9.98 11.98 8.47
CA LEU A 127 -9.82 10.52 8.44
C LEU A 127 -10.42 9.88 7.18
N VAL A 128 -11.61 10.33 6.75
CA VAL A 128 -12.25 9.86 5.51
C VAL A 128 -11.42 10.26 4.28
N PHE A 129 -10.96 11.52 4.21
CA PHE A 129 -10.06 11.98 3.14
C PHE A 129 -8.73 11.22 3.11
N GLN A 130 -8.14 10.92 4.27
CA GLN A 130 -6.91 10.13 4.35
C GLN A 130 -7.12 8.71 3.83
N ALA A 131 -8.25 8.06 4.17
CA ALA A 131 -8.62 6.77 3.59
C ALA A 131 -8.82 6.85 2.06
N PHE A 132 -9.42 7.95 1.57
CA PHE A 132 -9.62 8.18 0.13
C PHE A 132 -8.29 8.41 -0.61
N LEU A 133 -7.35 9.21 -0.08
CA LEU A 133 -6.02 9.38 -0.68
C LEU A 133 -5.26 8.04 -0.74
N ILE A 134 -5.24 7.28 0.36
CA ILE A 134 -4.55 5.99 0.44
C ILE A 134 -5.14 5.01 -0.57
N ARG A 135 -6.47 4.85 -0.62
CA ARG A 135 -7.14 3.94 -1.56
C ARG A 135 -7.03 4.40 -3.01
N GLY A 136 -7.09 5.70 -3.26
CA GLY A 136 -6.89 6.28 -4.59
C GLY A 136 -5.49 6.01 -5.11
N ALA A 137 -4.47 6.18 -4.26
CA ALA A 137 -3.08 5.93 -4.61
C ALA A 137 -2.80 4.43 -4.78
N LEU A 138 -3.38 3.56 -3.95
CA LEU A 138 -3.26 2.10 -4.12
C LEU A 138 -3.86 1.66 -5.45
N LEU A 139 -5.11 2.02 -5.73
CA LEU A 139 -5.78 1.65 -6.98
C LEU A 139 -5.07 2.22 -8.20
N GLU A 140 -4.63 3.49 -8.16
CA GLU A 140 -3.86 4.05 -9.28
C GLU A 140 -2.52 3.33 -9.46
N VAL A 141 -1.75 3.09 -8.38
CA VAL A 141 -0.48 2.32 -8.43
C VAL A 141 -0.70 0.88 -8.95
N ASP A 142 -1.88 0.29 -8.73
CA ASP A 142 -2.29 -1.02 -9.25
C ASP A 142 -2.90 -0.97 -10.67
N GLY A 143 -3.02 0.21 -11.30
CA GLY A 143 -3.53 0.40 -12.66
C GLY A 143 -5.04 0.62 -12.80
N HIS A 144 -5.76 0.80 -11.69
CA HIS A 144 -7.22 0.91 -11.64
C HIS A 144 -7.73 2.32 -11.32
N LYS A 145 -8.94 2.64 -11.79
CA LYS A 145 -9.63 3.90 -11.48
C LYS A 145 -10.63 3.68 -10.32
N PRO A 146 -10.53 4.42 -9.20
CA PRO A 146 -11.47 4.29 -8.09
C PRO A 146 -12.88 4.79 -8.42
N GLU A 147 -13.92 4.04 -8.02
CA GLU A 147 -15.29 4.53 -7.97
C GLU A 147 -15.66 5.05 -6.57
N ILE A 148 -16.50 6.09 -6.49
CA ILE A 148 -16.90 6.73 -5.23
C ILE A 148 -17.62 5.74 -4.28
N GLY A 149 -18.47 4.86 -4.82
CA GLY A 149 -19.17 3.83 -4.03
C GLY A 149 -18.23 2.77 -3.44
N ASP A 150 -17.03 2.63 -4.00
CA ASP A 150 -16.08 1.60 -3.60
C ASP A 150 -15.38 1.94 -2.28
N PHE A 151 -15.09 3.23 -2.03
CA PHE A 151 -14.49 3.71 -0.78
C PHE A 151 -15.34 3.41 0.48
N PHE A 152 -16.66 3.28 0.34
CA PHE A 152 -17.55 2.89 1.44
C PHE A 152 -17.48 1.39 1.77
N LYS A 153 -16.91 0.56 0.87
CA LYS A 153 -16.64 -0.87 1.10
C LYS A 153 -15.37 -1.10 1.94
N LEU A 154 -15.11 -0.27 2.95
CA LEU A 154 -14.04 -0.51 3.92
C LEU A 154 -14.49 -1.59 4.92
N HIS A 155 -14.18 -2.85 4.58
CA HIS A 155 -14.55 -4.05 5.32
C HIS A 155 -14.23 -3.97 6.82
N ASN A 156 -13.22 -3.17 7.21
CA ASN A 156 -12.86 -2.92 8.59
C ASN A 156 -12.55 -1.43 8.87
N PHE A 157 -13.49 -0.52 8.56
CA PHE A 157 -13.38 0.90 8.94
C PHE A 157 -13.14 1.11 10.45
N GLY A 158 -13.66 0.20 11.30
CA GLY A 158 -13.36 0.19 12.74
C GLY A 158 -11.87 0.06 13.02
N ALA A 159 -11.17 -0.91 12.42
CA ALA A 159 -9.73 -1.03 12.56
C ALA A 159 -8.96 0.15 11.97
N PHE A 160 -9.47 0.81 10.92
CA PHE A 160 -8.85 2.03 10.37
C PHE A 160 -8.85 3.17 11.40
N VAL A 161 -10.00 3.44 12.03
CA VAL A 161 -10.12 4.47 13.06
C VAL A 161 -9.30 4.11 14.31
N ILE A 162 -9.34 2.85 14.75
CA ILE A 162 -8.52 2.37 15.87
C ILE A 162 -7.02 2.49 15.56
N ALA A 163 -6.58 2.16 14.34
CA ALA A 163 -5.20 2.32 13.91
C ALA A 163 -4.77 3.79 13.89
N ALA A 164 -5.60 4.68 13.36
CA ALA A 164 -5.32 6.12 13.36
C ALA A 164 -5.15 6.66 14.78
N ILE A 165 -6.02 6.24 15.71
CA ILE A 165 -5.94 6.61 17.13
C ILE A 165 -4.68 6.03 17.78
N LEU A 166 -4.35 4.75 17.57
CA LEU A 166 -3.15 4.13 18.16
C LEU A 166 -1.85 4.73 17.63
N VAL A 167 -1.77 5.04 16.33
CA VAL A 167 -0.63 5.75 15.74
C VAL A 167 -0.52 7.17 16.31
N ALA A 168 -1.63 7.91 16.39
CA ALA A 168 -1.64 9.24 16.99
C ALA A 168 -1.17 9.24 18.45
N ILE A 169 -1.65 8.28 19.27
CA ILE A 169 -1.23 8.10 20.67
C ILE A 169 0.27 7.76 20.74
N ALA A 170 0.74 6.78 19.98
CA ALA A 170 2.14 6.35 20.00
C ALA A 170 3.09 7.49 19.57
N THR A 171 2.75 8.21 18.50
CA THR A 171 3.52 9.37 18.02
C THR A 171 3.49 10.52 19.02
N THR A 172 2.34 10.80 19.64
CA THR A 172 2.21 11.84 20.67
C THR A 172 3.02 11.51 21.93
N ILE A 173 2.97 10.27 22.42
CA ILE A 173 3.83 9.81 23.52
C ILE A 173 5.31 9.94 23.15
N GLY A 174 5.67 9.60 21.90
CA GLY A 174 7.01 9.83 21.37
C GLY A 174 7.45 11.29 21.51
N PHE A 175 6.66 12.23 20.99
CA PHE A 175 6.94 13.67 21.06
C PHE A 175 6.94 14.24 22.48
N ILE A 176 6.09 13.73 23.39
CA ILE A 176 6.07 14.09 24.82
C ILE A 176 7.38 13.65 25.51
N LEU A 177 7.93 12.49 25.14
CA LEU A 177 9.20 12.00 25.68
C LEU A 177 10.37 12.86 25.17
N LEU A 178 10.54 12.97 23.85
CA LEU A 178 11.48 13.89 23.18
C LEU A 178 11.09 14.04 21.69
N ILE A 179 11.51 15.13 21.04
CA ILE A 179 11.24 15.35 19.60
C ILE A 179 11.73 14.19 18.71
N ILE A 180 12.92 13.64 19.00
CA ILE A 180 13.56 12.58 18.21
C ILE A 180 12.75 11.26 18.22
N PRO A 181 12.40 10.64 19.37
CA PRO A 181 11.56 9.45 19.39
C PRO A 181 10.16 9.67 18.80
N GLY A 182 9.59 10.88 18.89
CA GLY A 182 8.37 11.24 18.15
C GLY A 182 8.49 11.05 16.65
N ILE A 183 9.57 11.58 16.05
CA ILE A 183 9.88 11.42 14.61
C ILE A 183 10.16 9.94 14.26
N VAL A 184 10.92 9.22 15.09
CA VAL A 184 11.25 7.81 14.84
C VAL A 184 10.00 6.92 14.87
N ILE A 185 9.08 7.14 15.82
CA ILE A 185 7.81 6.42 15.89
C ILE A 185 6.91 6.78 14.70
N ALA A 186 6.80 8.07 14.36
CA ALA A 186 6.04 8.51 13.19
C ALA A 186 6.56 7.88 11.87
N PHE A 187 7.89 7.77 11.72
CA PHE A 187 8.51 7.09 10.58
C PHE A 187 8.15 5.60 10.55
N PHE A 188 8.44 4.82 11.61
CA PHE A 188 8.18 3.38 11.61
C PHE A 188 6.68 3.00 11.53
N LEU A 189 5.77 3.91 11.90
CA LEU A 189 4.32 3.71 11.80
C LEU A 189 3.67 4.31 10.54
N TYR A 190 4.44 4.95 9.65
CA TYR A 190 3.95 5.71 8.48
C TYR A 190 3.02 4.90 7.55
N TRP A 191 3.26 3.59 7.41
CA TRP A 191 2.45 2.71 6.56
C TRP A 191 1.36 1.93 7.31
N THR A 192 1.12 2.18 8.60
CA THR A 192 0.08 1.48 9.38
C THR A 192 -1.30 1.57 8.72
N LEU A 193 -1.73 2.78 8.33
CA LEU A 193 -3.04 2.97 7.69
C LEU A 193 -3.10 2.37 6.27
N HIS A 194 -1.96 2.31 5.58
CA HIS A 194 -1.83 1.64 4.29
C HIS A 194 -2.07 0.14 4.45
N PHE A 195 -1.49 -0.51 5.47
CA PHE A 195 -1.73 -1.92 5.78
C PHE A 195 -3.19 -2.24 6.16
N VAL A 196 -3.89 -1.35 6.86
CA VAL A 196 -5.31 -1.57 7.16
C VAL A 196 -6.17 -1.47 5.89
N VAL A 197 -5.93 -0.47 5.03
CA VAL A 197 -6.69 -0.27 3.78
C VAL A 197 -6.37 -1.32 2.72
N ASP A 198 -5.10 -1.68 2.54
CA ASP A 198 -4.64 -2.63 1.51
C ASP A 198 -4.82 -4.10 1.89
N ARG A 199 -4.72 -4.44 3.18
CA ARG A 199 -4.64 -5.85 3.63
C ARG A 199 -5.66 -6.21 4.70
N ASN A 200 -6.63 -5.33 4.96
CA ASN A 200 -7.74 -5.54 5.90
C ASN A 200 -7.27 -5.96 7.32
N MET A 201 -6.04 -5.58 7.68
CA MET A 201 -5.38 -6.01 8.91
C MET A 201 -6.02 -5.39 10.16
N THR A 202 -5.86 -6.07 11.31
CA THR A 202 -6.14 -5.44 12.61
C THR A 202 -5.18 -4.26 12.81
N ALA A 203 -5.59 -3.25 13.59
CA ALA A 203 -4.76 -2.09 13.87
C ALA A 203 -3.37 -2.45 14.43
N ILE A 204 -3.30 -3.44 15.32
CA ILE A 204 -2.06 -3.89 15.95
C ILE A 204 -1.15 -4.63 14.95
N ASP A 205 -1.72 -5.45 14.07
CA ASP A 205 -0.94 -6.22 13.09
C ASP A 205 -0.50 -5.35 11.90
N ALA A 206 -1.28 -4.32 11.57
CA ALA A 206 -0.89 -3.26 10.66
C ALA A 206 0.29 -2.42 11.20
N MET A 207 0.31 -2.11 12.51
CA MET A 207 1.45 -1.42 13.14
C MET A 207 2.72 -2.28 13.08
N LYS A 208 2.64 -3.56 13.45
CA LYS A 208 3.76 -4.53 13.32
C LYS A 208 4.26 -4.60 11.87
N SER A 209 3.33 -4.65 10.90
CA SER A 209 3.64 -4.73 9.47
C SER A 209 4.31 -3.46 8.96
N SER A 210 3.86 -2.27 9.39
CA SER A 210 4.54 -1.00 9.11
C SER A 210 5.99 -1.01 9.61
N VAL A 211 6.21 -1.41 10.87
CA VAL A 211 7.56 -1.49 11.46
C VAL A 211 8.45 -2.47 10.69
N ASN A 212 7.92 -3.63 10.29
CA ASN A 212 8.70 -4.67 9.60
C ASN A 212 8.98 -4.32 8.14
N ALA A 213 8.01 -3.74 7.42
CA ALA A 213 8.20 -3.25 6.06
C ALA A 213 9.21 -2.10 6.02
N ILE A 214 9.15 -1.17 6.98
CA ILE A 214 10.09 -0.05 7.00
C ILE A 214 11.51 -0.50 7.40
N LYS A 215 11.66 -1.60 8.13
CA LYS A 215 12.97 -2.22 8.42
C LYS A 215 13.65 -2.87 7.22
N SER A 216 12.93 -3.29 6.17
CA SER A 216 13.54 -4.02 5.04
C SER A 216 14.36 -3.15 4.08
N ASP A 217 14.11 -1.83 4.07
CA ASP A 217 14.83 -0.84 3.28
C ASP A 217 14.88 0.55 3.96
N ALA A 218 15.16 0.55 5.28
CA ALA A 218 15.03 1.72 6.14
C ALA A 218 15.82 2.95 5.64
N GLY A 219 16.96 2.76 4.99
CA GLY A 219 17.78 3.84 4.44
C GLY A 219 17.10 4.57 3.29
N ASN A 220 16.66 3.82 2.27
CA ASN A 220 16.03 4.43 1.09
C ASN A 220 14.62 4.93 1.38
N LEU A 221 13.90 4.30 2.32
CA LEU A 221 12.63 4.80 2.82
C LEU A 221 12.77 6.08 3.65
N PHE A 222 13.84 6.22 4.43
CA PHE A 222 14.12 7.48 5.14
C PHE A 222 14.47 8.60 4.16
N ALA A 223 15.25 8.29 3.11
CA ALA A 223 15.50 9.23 2.02
C ALA A 223 14.19 9.63 1.31
N LEU A 224 13.29 8.69 1.00
CA LEU A 224 11.98 8.99 0.43
C LEU A 224 11.11 9.85 1.35
N ALA A 225 11.09 9.57 2.66
CA ALA A 225 10.37 10.38 3.63
C ALA A 225 10.88 11.83 3.65
N LEU A 226 12.20 12.03 3.60
CA LEU A 226 12.80 13.37 3.49
C LEU A 226 12.46 14.04 2.15
N LEU A 227 12.52 13.33 1.02
CA LEU A 227 12.15 13.87 -0.29
C LEU A 227 10.68 14.29 -0.32
N ASN A 228 9.76 13.48 0.22
CA ASN A 228 8.35 13.82 0.34
C ASN A 228 8.11 15.06 1.22
N ILE A 229 8.83 15.20 2.34
CA ILE A 229 8.78 16.41 3.18
C ILE A 229 9.24 17.64 2.39
N LEU A 230 10.36 17.55 1.66
CA LEU A 230 10.89 18.64 0.85
C LEU A 230 9.94 19.03 -0.30
N ILE A 231 9.29 18.05 -0.94
CA ILE A 231 8.30 18.27 -2.00
C ILE A 231 7.05 18.98 -1.45
N VAL A 232 6.53 18.56 -0.29
CA VAL A 232 5.40 19.22 0.36
C VAL A 232 5.75 20.65 0.80
N ILE A 233 6.96 20.89 1.32
CA ILE A 233 7.46 22.24 1.65
C ILE A 233 7.57 23.10 0.39
N ALA A 234 8.15 22.59 -0.70
CA ALA A 234 8.25 23.32 -1.96
C ALA A 234 6.86 23.65 -2.55
N GLY A 235 5.90 22.71 -2.46
CA GLY A 235 4.51 22.93 -2.84
C GLY A 235 3.80 24.00 -2.00
N ALA A 236 4.06 24.05 -0.69
CA ALA A 236 3.55 25.08 0.19
C ALA A 236 4.14 26.47 -0.12
N LEU A 237 5.45 26.54 -0.38
CA LEU A 237 6.14 27.77 -0.80
C LEU A 237 5.62 28.28 -2.17
N ALA A 238 5.23 27.39 -3.06
CA ALA A 238 4.55 27.70 -4.33
C ALA A 238 3.04 28.04 -4.15
N LEU A 239 2.75 28.90 -3.17
CA LEU A 239 1.49 29.61 -2.94
C LEU A 239 0.22 28.74 -3.01
N LEU A 240 0.21 27.61 -2.28
CA LEU A 240 -0.86 26.61 -2.19
C LEU A 240 -1.21 25.86 -3.48
N VAL A 241 -1.08 26.48 -4.66
CA VAL A 241 -1.25 25.80 -5.96
C VAL A 241 -0.23 24.66 -6.11
N GLY A 242 1.01 24.88 -5.67
CA GLY A 242 2.01 23.81 -5.58
C GLY A 242 1.63 22.70 -4.60
N LEU A 243 0.87 22.98 -3.54
CA LEU A 243 0.45 21.98 -2.55
C LEU A 243 -0.62 21.03 -3.11
N LEU A 244 -1.50 21.53 -3.99
CA LEU A 244 -2.48 20.72 -4.74
C LEU A 244 -1.81 19.65 -5.64
N VAL A 245 -0.53 19.83 -5.97
CA VAL A 245 0.28 18.92 -6.79
C VAL A 245 1.26 18.10 -5.94
N ALA A 246 1.95 18.75 -4.98
CA ALA A 246 2.94 18.11 -4.13
C ALA A 246 2.37 17.03 -3.22
N ALA A 247 1.17 17.23 -2.65
CA ALA A 247 0.54 16.26 -1.79
C ALA A 247 0.14 14.94 -2.51
N PRO A 248 -0.57 14.95 -3.66
CA PRO A 248 -0.86 13.72 -4.38
C PRO A 248 0.40 13.05 -4.94
N VAL A 249 1.39 13.80 -5.44
CA VAL A 249 2.67 13.23 -5.89
C VAL A 249 3.41 12.51 -4.76
N ALA A 250 3.46 13.11 -3.55
CA ALA A 250 4.08 12.48 -2.38
C ALA A 250 3.28 11.25 -1.90
N ALA A 251 1.95 11.28 -1.97
CA ALA A 251 1.10 10.13 -1.64
C ALA A 251 1.31 8.96 -2.62
N LEU A 252 1.28 9.24 -3.93
CA LEU A 252 1.55 8.26 -4.98
C LEU A 252 2.95 7.66 -4.85
N ALA A 253 3.99 8.48 -4.60
CA ALA A 253 5.35 8.00 -4.38
C ALA A 253 5.47 7.10 -3.14
N SER A 254 4.82 7.47 -2.03
CA SER A 254 4.75 6.64 -0.82
C SER A 254 4.03 5.32 -1.04
N VAL A 255 3.01 5.27 -1.90
CA VAL A 255 2.31 4.02 -2.22
C VAL A 255 3.05 3.17 -3.26
N TYR A 256 3.72 3.78 -4.24
CA TYR A 256 4.66 3.07 -5.12
C TYR A 256 5.75 2.36 -4.29
N ALA A 257 6.35 3.05 -3.32
CA ALA A 257 7.33 2.44 -2.43
C ALA A 257 6.73 1.37 -1.51
N TYR A 258 5.50 1.55 -1.03
CA TYR A 258 4.75 0.53 -0.29
C TYR A 258 4.55 -0.74 -1.12
N ARG A 259 4.09 -0.61 -2.37
CA ARG A 259 3.95 -1.73 -3.31
C ARG A 259 5.29 -2.35 -3.70
N THR A 260 6.36 -1.56 -3.77
CA THR A 260 7.74 -2.01 -4.05
C THR A 260 8.37 -2.81 -2.90
N ILE A 261 7.81 -2.78 -1.68
CA ILE A 261 8.29 -3.59 -0.54
C ILE A 261 7.30 -4.69 -0.13
N THR A 262 6.00 -4.46 -0.30
CA THR A 262 4.94 -5.37 0.18
C THR A 262 4.29 -6.22 -0.92
N GLY A 263 4.46 -5.84 -2.19
CA GLY A 263 3.91 -6.51 -3.36
C GLY A 263 2.41 -6.33 -3.60
N PRO A 264 1.86 -7.00 -4.63
CA PRO A 264 0.44 -7.03 -4.92
C PRO A 264 -0.37 -7.53 -3.72
N SER A 265 -1.54 -6.95 -3.49
CA SER A 265 -2.53 -7.45 -2.51
C SER A 265 -3.68 -8.19 -3.17
N ASP A 266 -4.50 -8.88 -2.37
CA ASP A 266 -5.74 -9.49 -2.87
C ASP A 266 -6.64 -8.48 -3.57
N PHE A 267 -6.70 -7.22 -3.11
CA PHE A 267 -7.47 -6.17 -3.77
C PHE A 267 -6.93 -5.85 -5.18
N SER A 268 -5.60 -5.77 -5.36
CA SER A 268 -5.00 -5.57 -6.69
C SER A 268 -5.30 -6.74 -7.65
N ARG A 269 -5.36 -7.96 -7.13
CA ARG A 269 -5.71 -9.19 -7.89
C ARG A 269 -7.20 -9.27 -8.22
N MET A 270 -8.06 -8.92 -7.27
CA MET A 270 -9.52 -8.88 -7.48
C MET A 270 -9.90 -7.81 -8.50
N ALA A 271 -9.27 -6.64 -8.45
CA ALA A 271 -9.47 -5.57 -9.41
C ALA A 271 -9.00 -5.95 -10.84
N THR A 272 -7.83 -6.60 -10.97
CA THR A 272 -7.33 -7.09 -12.27
C THR A 272 -8.13 -8.26 -12.84
N SER A 273 -8.79 -9.06 -12.00
CA SER A 273 -9.66 -10.18 -12.44
C SER A 273 -11.08 -9.78 -12.88
N GLY A 274 -11.41 -8.47 -12.87
CA GLY A 274 -12.74 -7.94 -13.20
C GLY A 274 -12.88 -7.36 -14.61
N VAL A 275 -12.00 -7.73 -15.54
CA VAL A 275 -11.90 -7.22 -16.92
C VAL A 275 -12.10 -8.34 -17.93
#